data_AF-A0A8C7T185-F1
#
_entry.id   AF-A0A8C7T185-F1
#
_cell.length_a   1.000
_cell.length_b   1.000
_cell.length_c   1.000
_cell.angle_alpha   90.00
_cell.angle_beta   90.00
_cell.angle_gamma   90.00
#
_symmetry.space_group_name_H-M   'P 1'
#
loop_
_entity.id
_entity.type
_entity.pdbx_description
1 polymer ?
#
loop_
_entity_poly.entity_id
_entity_poly.type
_entity_poly.pdbx_seq_one_letter_code
_entity_poly.pdbx_strand_id
1 'polypeptide(L)'
;MSWRQIFHTSCVVLLVQLLCLEAVPISLDKTKVNQPEDKDTGLHYDRYLREVIDFLEKDQHFRENSSMIMITSLFLQMGKLAKELDFVGHHVRTQLDELKRQEVSRLRTLIKAKQDIEGGNDHQALLKQFEYLNHMNPHTFEVEDLDRLIKSATNDLENYDKERHEEFKKYEMTKDHERREHLKTRRWREEEGGRTLRGDEEETCRPSQSQPSSNQNQFKEVWEEADGLDPEDFDTKTFFKLHDSNGDGFFDEQELEALFTKELEKIYDPTNEEDDMVEMEEERLHMREHVMSEVYLCQQFLTVGEEEMRKFEEHLTQQEEDLNQKASDLQKQRDELERQQEQLNSQKVELQQVQSGQW
;
A
#
# COMPACT_ATOMS: atom_id res chain seq x y z
N MET A 1 -1.50 37.40 73.65
CA MET A 1 -2.16 36.33 72.85
C MET A 1 -1.60 36.15 71.43
N SER A 2 -0.58 36.89 70.99
CA SER A 2 -0.12 36.86 69.58
C SER A 2 0.93 35.77 69.26
N TRP A 3 1.65 35.23 70.24
CA TRP A 3 2.80 34.34 69.98
C TRP A 3 2.41 32.91 69.59
N ARG A 4 1.27 32.40 70.10
CA ARG A 4 0.76 31.07 69.72
C ARG A 4 0.31 31.02 68.27
N GLN A 5 -0.33 32.08 67.76
CA GLN A 5 -0.78 32.12 66.37
C GLN A 5 0.38 32.21 65.38
N ILE A 6 1.42 32.97 65.71
CA ILE A 6 2.65 33.06 64.89
C ILE A 6 3.37 31.71 64.83
N PHE A 7 3.42 30.97 65.95
CA PHE A 7 3.99 29.63 65.94
C PHE A 7 3.18 28.64 65.11
N HIS A 8 1.84 28.70 65.18
CA HIS A 8 0.99 27.82 64.37
C HIS A 8 1.09 28.14 62.88
N THR A 9 1.10 29.41 62.48
CA THR A 9 1.26 29.78 61.06
C THR A 9 2.64 29.43 60.55
N SER A 10 3.70 29.62 61.35
CA SER A 10 5.05 29.23 60.99
C SER A 10 5.20 27.70 60.85
N CYS A 11 4.53 26.91 61.70
CA CYS A 11 4.57 25.45 61.62
C CYS A 11 3.82 24.92 60.40
N VAL A 12 2.69 25.54 60.02
CA VAL A 12 1.94 25.19 58.80
C VAL A 12 2.74 25.55 57.55
N VAL A 13 3.41 26.71 57.52
CA VAL A 13 4.27 27.08 56.38
C VAL A 13 5.46 26.12 56.25
N LEU A 14 6.09 25.73 57.37
CA LEU A 14 7.17 24.74 57.34
C LEU A 14 6.69 23.35 56.91
N LEU A 15 5.49 22.91 57.33
CA LEU A 15 4.88 21.65 56.88
C LEU A 15 4.54 21.67 55.39
N VAL A 16 4.03 22.79 54.86
CA VAL A 16 3.78 22.95 53.42
C VAL A 16 5.10 22.96 52.64
N GLN A 17 6.14 23.63 53.14
CA GLN A 17 7.46 23.60 52.51
C GLN A 17 8.12 22.20 52.55
N LEU A 18 7.92 21.43 53.61
CA LEU A 18 8.35 20.03 53.69
C LEU A 18 7.58 19.12 52.73
N LEU A 19 6.26 19.30 52.59
CA LEU A 19 5.44 18.58 51.61
C LEU A 19 5.79 18.95 50.16
N CYS A 20 6.25 20.19 49.90
CA CYS A 20 6.75 20.59 48.59
C CYS A 20 8.16 20.04 48.26
N LEU A 21 8.94 19.60 49.25
CA LEU A 21 10.28 19.04 49.04
C LEU A 21 10.26 17.52 48.78
N GLU A 22 9.19 16.80 49.18
CA GLU A 22 8.99 15.37 48.90
C GLU A 22 8.26 15.10 47.57
N ALA A 23 7.72 16.13 46.92
CA ALA A 23 7.23 16.02 45.55
C ALA A 23 8.41 16.01 44.58
N VAL A 24 9.04 14.84 44.43
CA VAL A 24 9.93 14.59 43.30
C VAL A 24 9.11 14.85 42.04
N PRO A 25 9.48 15.80 41.18
CA PRO A 25 8.87 15.88 39.87
C PRO A 25 9.17 14.55 39.21
N ILE A 26 8.14 13.78 38.85
CA ILE A 26 8.29 12.67 37.92
C ILE A 26 8.81 13.34 36.66
N SER A 27 10.14 13.33 36.50
CA SER A 27 10.77 13.55 35.22
C SER A 27 10.16 12.48 34.34
N LEU A 28 9.26 12.91 33.44
CA LEU A 28 8.99 12.18 32.22
C LEU A 28 10.37 11.93 31.63
N ASP A 29 10.88 10.72 31.83
CA ASP A 29 12.05 10.27 31.13
C ASP A 29 11.68 10.35 29.66
N LYS A 30 12.12 11.43 29.01
CA LYS A 30 12.19 11.51 27.56
C LYS A 30 13.39 10.66 27.14
N THR A 31 13.40 9.39 27.54
CA THR A 31 13.86 8.37 26.63
C THR A 31 12.95 8.55 25.42
N LYS A 32 13.48 9.17 24.37
CA LYS A 32 13.05 8.82 23.02
C LYS A 32 13.24 7.30 22.95
N VAL A 33 12.20 6.58 23.37
CA VAL A 33 11.90 5.28 22.81
C VAL A 33 11.80 5.61 21.33
N ASN A 34 12.79 5.16 20.55
CA ASN A 34 12.60 5.00 19.12
C ASN A 34 11.29 4.20 19.02
N GLN A 35 10.20 4.88 18.65
CA GLN A 35 9.03 4.15 18.20
C GLN A 35 9.55 3.37 16.99
N PRO A 36 9.51 2.03 16.99
CA PRO A 36 9.70 1.32 15.74
C PRO A 36 8.65 1.90 14.79
N GLU A 37 9.09 2.31 13.60
CA GLU A 37 8.21 2.87 12.58
C GLU A 37 6.95 2.00 12.46
N ASP A 38 5.79 2.64 12.52
CA ASP A 38 4.51 1.95 12.56
C ASP A 38 4.23 1.40 11.15
N LYS A 39 4.76 0.20 10.86
CA LYS A 39 4.55 -0.53 9.61
C LYS A 39 3.09 -1.00 9.53
N ASP A 40 2.16 -0.08 9.32
CA ASP A 40 0.73 -0.36 9.20
C ASP A 40 0.47 -1.28 8.00
N THR A 41 0.28 -2.57 8.29
CA THR A 41 0.00 -3.61 7.31
C THR A 41 -1.37 -3.42 6.63
N GLY A 42 -2.16 -2.42 7.03
CA GLY A 42 -3.50 -2.15 6.48
C GLY A 42 -4.58 -3.14 6.96
N LEU A 43 -4.20 -4.15 7.75
CA LEU A 43 -5.12 -5.12 8.34
C LEU A 43 -5.85 -4.52 9.55
N HIS A 44 -7.17 -4.69 9.62
CA HIS A 44 -8.00 -4.18 10.74
C HIS A 44 -7.72 -4.85 12.12
N TYR A 45 -6.84 -5.85 12.14
CA TYR A 45 -6.33 -6.55 13.32
C TYR A 45 -4.80 -6.56 13.38
N ASP A 46 -4.13 -5.71 12.59
CA ASP A 46 -2.68 -5.58 12.53
C ASP A 46 -2.06 -5.40 13.93
N ARG A 47 -2.62 -4.51 14.74
CA ARG A 47 -2.19 -4.32 16.14
C ARG A 47 -2.19 -5.63 16.94
N TYR A 48 -3.25 -6.42 16.82
CA TYR A 48 -3.35 -7.71 17.53
C TYR A 48 -2.32 -8.71 17.00
N LEU A 49 -2.13 -8.77 15.68
CA LEU A 49 -1.12 -9.60 15.02
C LEU A 49 0.29 -9.28 15.53
N ARG A 50 0.67 -7.99 15.53
CA ARG A 50 1.99 -7.54 16.00
C ARG A 50 2.20 -7.80 17.48
N GLU A 51 1.22 -7.47 18.33
CA GLU A 51 1.33 -7.74 19.76
C GLU A 51 1.51 -9.25 20.06
N VAL A 52 0.79 -10.13 19.34
CA VAL A 52 0.97 -11.59 19.45
C VAL A 52 2.40 -12.01 19.07
N ILE A 53 2.92 -11.51 17.95
CA ILE A 53 4.28 -11.79 17.48
C ILE A 53 5.30 -11.30 18.52
N ASP A 54 5.18 -10.06 18.99
CA ASP A 54 6.07 -9.46 19.99
C ASP A 54 6.16 -10.26 21.30
N PHE A 55 5.05 -10.87 21.75
CA PHE A 55 5.06 -11.71 22.95
C PHE A 55 5.71 -13.08 22.68
N LEU A 56 5.47 -13.65 21.50
CA LEU A 56 6.10 -14.90 21.11
C LEU A 56 7.62 -14.73 20.95
N GLU A 57 8.07 -13.62 20.36
CA GLU A 57 9.49 -13.29 20.24
C GLU A 57 10.19 -13.05 21.59
N LYS A 58 9.46 -12.80 22.68
CA LYS A 58 10.06 -12.70 24.02
C LYS A 58 10.38 -14.07 24.64
N ASP A 59 9.83 -15.17 24.12
CA ASP A 59 10.13 -16.51 24.60
C ASP A 59 11.42 -17.08 23.98
N GLN A 60 12.29 -17.67 24.80
CA GLN A 60 13.57 -18.22 24.34
C GLN A 60 13.39 -19.44 23.43
N HIS A 61 12.47 -20.34 23.78
CA HIS A 61 12.22 -21.56 23.01
C HIS A 61 11.63 -21.20 21.65
N PHE A 62 10.67 -20.27 21.64
CA PHE A 62 10.07 -19.77 20.42
C PHE A 62 11.10 -19.06 19.53
N ARG A 63 11.97 -18.20 20.08
CA ARG A 63 13.03 -17.53 19.31
C ARG A 63 14.04 -18.50 18.71
N GLU A 64 14.52 -19.49 19.46
CA GLU A 64 15.54 -20.41 18.97
C GLU A 64 15.01 -21.24 17.79
N ASN A 65 13.74 -21.64 17.84
CA ASN A 65 13.10 -22.34 16.74
C ASN A 65 12.69 -21.39 15.60
N SER A 66 12.26 -20.17 15.92
CA SER A 66 11.95 -19.12 14.93
C SER A 66 13.20 -18.58 14.23
N SER A 67 14.37 -18.59 14.87
CA SER A 67 15.64 -18.18 14.24
C SER A 67 16.07 -19.16 13.16
N MET A 68 15.65 -20.43 13.27
CA MET A 68 15.82 -21.43 12.21
C MET A 68 14.78 -21.27 11.09
N ILE A 69 13.67 -20.57 11.37
CA ILE A 69 12.57 -20.26 10.45
C ILE A 69 12.69 -18.78 10.07
N MET A 70 13.65 -18.47 9.21
CA MET A 70 13.83 -17.12 8.65
C MET A 70 12.47 -16.52 8.22
N ILE A 71 12.25 -15.22 8.43
CA ILE A 71 10.96 -14.52 8.22
C ILE A 71 10.36 -14.80 6.82
N THR A 72 11.20 -14.93 5.78
CA THR A 72 10.78 -15.28 4.41
C THR A 72 10.21 -16.70 4.29
N SER A 73 10.59 -17.61 5.18
CA SER A 73 10.16 -19.02 5.21
C SER A 73 9.01 -19.30 6.18
N LEU A 74 8.57 -18.31 6.96
CA LEU A 74 7.46 -18.42 7.90
C LEU A 74 6.25 -19.04 7.18
N PHE A 75 5.97 -18.57 5.95
CA PHE A 75 4.86 -18.97 5.07
C PHE A 75 4.85 -20.44 4.67
N LEU A 76 6.00 -21.10 4.52
CA LEU A 76 6.05 -22.52 4.12
C LEU A 76 6.04 -23.49 5.31
N GLN A 77 6.35 -23.01 6.52
CA GLN A 77 6.47 -23.86 7.72
C GLN A 77 5.37 -23.62 8.77
N MET A 78 4.31 -22.87 8.43
CA MET A 78 3.31 -22.32 9.37
C MET A 78 2.65 -23.39 10.27
N GLY A 79 2.32 -24.56 9.72
CA GLY A 79 1.72 -25.65 10.49
C GLY A 79 2.66 -26.33 11.50
N LYS A 80 3.97 -26.07 11.41
CA LYS A 80 4.97 -26.47 12.41
C LYS A 80 5.11 -25.40 13.50
N LEU A 81 5.06 -24.13 13.13
CA LEU A 81 5.17 -23.00 14.07
C LEU A 81 4.01 -22.98 15.07
N ALA A 82 2.78 -23.21 14.60
CA ALA A 82 1.62 -23.23 15.49
C ALA A 82 1.75 -24.31 16.58
N LYS A 83 2.31 -25.48 16.25
CA LYS A 83 2.54 -26.58 17.21
C LYS A 83 3.63 -26.26 18.24
N GLU A 84 4.53 -25.35 17.90
CA GLU A 84 5.59 -24.92 18.82
C GLU A 84 5.05 -24.10 19.99
N LEU A 85 3.86 -23.52 19.82
CA LEU A 85 3.15 -22.79 20.87
C LEU A 85 2.98 -23.64 22.14
N ASP A 86 2.89 -24.97 22.03
CA ASP A 86 2.78 -25.91 23.16
C ASP A 86 3.98 -25.94 24.10
N PHE A 87 5.13 -25.48 23.63
CA PHE A 87 6.37 -25.45 24.41
C PHE A 87 6.69 -24.06 24.96
N VAL A 88 5.91 -23.04 24.58
CA VAL A 88 6.07 -21.65 25.03
C VAL A 88 5.86 -21.54 26.53
N GLY A 89 6.67 -20.71 27.19
CA GLY A 89 6.60 -20.49 28.62
C GLY A 89 5.24 -20.01 29.11
N HIS A 90 4.86 -20.44 30.32
CA HIS A 90 3.55 -20.12 30.92
C HIS A 90 3.27 -18.61 31.02
N HIS A 91 4.30 -17.80 31.24
CA HIS A 91 4.16 -16.34 31.30
C HIS A 91 3.67 -15.75 29.98
N VAL A 92 4.26 -16.18 28.86
CA VAL A 92 3.85 -15.75 27.52
C VAL A 92 2.48 -16.28 27.18
N ARG A 93 2.17 -17.55 27.52
CA ARG A 93 0.81 -18.11 27.39
C ARG A 93 -0.25 -17.25 28.09
N THR A 94 0.04 -16.82 29.32
CA THR A 94 -0.89 -15.95 30.09
C THR A 94 -1.08 -14.59 29.41
N GLN A 95 -0.03 -14.03 28.81
CA GLN A 95 -0.12 -12.77 28.07
C GLN A 95 -0.94 -12.92 26.78
N LEU A 96 -0.74 -14.02 26.04
CA LEU A 96 -1.52 -14.33 24.84
C LEU A 96 -3.01 -14.55 25.16
N ASP A 97 -3.32 -15.22 26.27
CA ASP A 97 -4.70 -15.39 26.74
C ASP A 97 -5.38 -14.04 27.02
N GLU A 98 -4.65 -13.10 27.63
CA GLU A 98 -5.15 -11.75 27.91
C GLU A 98 -5.32 -10.93 26.62
N LEU A 99 -4.35 -11.00 25.69
CA LEU A 99 -4.48 -10.34 24.38
C LEU A 99 -5.72 -10.81 23.63
N LYS A 100 -5.96 -12.13 23.59
CA LYS A 100 -7.16 -12.69 22.97
C LYS A 100 -8.44 -12.15 23.59
N ARG A 101 -8.49 -12.03 24.93
CA ARG A 101 -9.65 -11.48 25.64
C ARG A 101 -9.89 -10.02 25.28
N GLN A 102 -8.82 -9.23 25.16
CA GLN A 102 -8.90 -7.83 24.78
C GLN A 102 -9.42 -7.68 23.34
N GLU A 103 -8.91 -8.49 22.43
CA GLU A 103 -9.32 -8.44 21.03
C GLU A 103 -10.78 -8.88 20.85
N VAL A 104 -11.18 -9.98 21.49
CA VAL A 104 -12.60 -10.40 21.48
C VAL A 104 -13.50 -9.32 22.09
N SER A 105 -13.05 -8.61 23.13
CA SER A 105 -13.81 -7.51 23.73
C SER A 105 -13.94 -6.32 22.78
N ARG A 106 -12.86 -5.98 22.05
CA ARG A 106 -12.87 -4.95 21.01
C ARG A 106 -13.89 -5.28 19.92
N LEU A 107 -13.86 -6.50 19.40
CA LEU A 107 -14.80 -6.97 18.37
C LEU A 107 -16.27 -6.91 18.83
N ARG A 108 -16.54 -7.29 20.08
CA ARG A 108 -17.90 -7.19 20.66
C ARG A 108 -18.38 -5.74 20.73
N THR A 109 -17.52 -4.79 21.09
CA THR A 109 -17.87 -3.36 21.11
C THR A 109 -18.18 -2.85 19.70
N LEU A 110 -17.37 -3.22 18.70
CA LEU A 110 -17.60 -2.83 17.30
C LEU A 110 -18.93 -3.39 16.75
N ILE A 111 -19.20 -4.67 17.01
CA ILE A 111 -20.47 -5.31 16.62
C ILE A 111 -21.65 -4.60 17.27
N LYS A 112 -21.56 -4.29 18.56
CA LYS A 112 -22.63 -3.58 19.27
C LYS A 112 -22.89 -2.21 18.65
N ALA A 113 -21.84 -1.44 18.36
CA ALA A 113 -21.97 -0.15 17.69
C ALA A 113 -22.61 -0.27 16.30
N LYS A 114 -22.23 -1.28 15.51
CA LYS A 114 -22.84 -1.56 14.21
C LYS A 114 -24.33 -1.90 14.31
N GLN A 115 -24.71 -2.69 15.31
CA GLN A 115 -26.12 -3.05 15.53
C GLN A 115 -26.99 -1.88 15.97
N ASP A 116 -26.46 -0.99 16.81
CA ASP A 116 -27.16 0.24 17.21
C ASP A 116 -27.48 1.12 15.98
N ILE A 117 -26.72 0.97 14.88
CA ILE A 117 -26.92 1.67 13.60
C ILE A 117 -27.84 0.88 12.65
N GLU A 118 -27.61 -0.42 12.45
CA GLU A 118 -28.25 -1.24 11.40
C GLU A 118 -29.49 -2.02 11.87
N GLY A 119 -29.76 -2.12 13.18
CA GLY A 119 -30.98 -2.72 13.73
C GLY A 119 -31.06 -4.25 13.71
N GLY A 120 -29.93 -4.96 13.59
CA GLY A 120 -29.85 -6.43 13.60
C GLY A 120 -29.57 -7.04 15.00
N ASN A 121 -30.08 -8.25 15.26
CA ASN A 121 -30.09 -8.85 16.61
C ASN A 121 -29.13 -10.04 16.85
N ASP A 122 -28.32 -10.45 15.85
CA ASP A 122 -27.48 -11.65 15.96
C ASP A 122 -25.99 -11.31 16.11
N HIS A 123 -25.56 -11.10 17.35
CA HIS A 123 -24.15 -10.81 17.68
C HIS A 123 -23.23 -12.00 17.38
N GLN A 124 -23.73 -13.23 17.53
CA GLN A 124 -22.93 -14.44 17.36
C GLN A 124 -22.65 -14.70 15.88
N ALA A 125 -23.62 -14.44 15.00
CA ALA A 125 -23.41 -14.53 13.56
C ALA A 125 -22.39 -13.52 13.05
N LEU A 126 -22.40 -12.29 13.58
CA LEU A 126 -21.46 -11.24 13.18
C LEU A 126 -20.03 -11.53 13.64
N LEU A 127 -19.85 -12.18 14.79
CA LEU A 127 -18.52 -12.61 15.24
C LEU A 127 -17.88 -13.66 14.31
N LYS A 128 -18.69 -14.44 13.56
CA LYS A 128 -18.16 -15.39 12.58
C LYS A 128 -17.49 -14.73 11.38
N GLN A 129 -17.74 -13.42 11.16
CA GLN A 129 -17.07 -12.65 10.11
C GLN A 129 -15.57 -12.46 10.39
N PHE A 130 -15.15 -12.56 11.65
CA PHE A 130 -13.75 -12.43 12.06
C PHE A 130 -13.11 -13.83 12.12
N GLU A 131 -12.59 -14.30 10.99
CA GLU A 131 -12.11 -15.68 10.83
C GLU A 131 -10.74 -15.95 11.49
N TYR A 132 -9.98 -14.89 11.79
CA TYR A 132 -8.61 -14.93 12.31
C TYR A 132 -8.51 -15.33 13.79
N LEU A 133 -9.62 -15.49 14.52
CA LEU A 133 -9.61 -15.96 15.91
C LEU A 133 -10.78 -16.89 16.25
N ASN A 134 -10.57 -17.78 17.22
CA ASN A 134 -11.63 -18.63 17.73
C ASN A 134 -12.48 -17.92 18.79
N HIS A 135 -13.53 -17.25 18.32
CA HIS A 135 -14.55 -16.60 19.16
C HIS A 135 -15.36 -17.54 20.08
N MET A 136 -15.38 -18.86 19.83
CA MET A 136 -16.06 -19.84 20.69
C MET A 136 -15.26 -20.13 21.97
N ASN A 137 -13.96 -19.84 21.96
CA ASN A 137 -13.08 -19.96 23.12
C ASN A 137 -12.44 -18.58 23.42
N PRO A 138 -13.15 -17.62 24.02
CA PRO A 138 -12.66 -16.25 24.18
C PRO A 138 -11.58 -16.08 25.26
N HIS A 139 -11.20 -17.14 25.97
CA HIS A 139 -10.48 -17.05 27.24
C HIS A 139 -9.08 -17.65 27.21
N THR A 140 -8.79 -18.48 26.22
CA THR A 140 -7.51 -19.18 26.05
C THR A 140 -7.06 -19.05 24.61
N PHE A 141 -5.80 -18.67 24.41
CA PHE A 141 -5.14 -18.62 23.11
C PHE A 141 -4.51 -19.97 22.82
N GLU A 142 -5.08 -20.67 21.84
CA GLU A 142 -4.72 -22.03 21.45
C GLU A 142 -3.91 -22.05 20.15
N VAL A 143 -3.37 -23.23 19.82
CA VAL A 143 -2.62 -23.47 18.58
C VAL A 143 -3.47 -23.11 17.35
N GLU A 144 -4.76 -23.39 17.41
CA GLU A 144 -5.73 -23.07 16.37
C GLU A 144 -5.92 -21.57 16.18
N ASP A 145 -5.77 -20.75 17.24
CA ASP A 145 -5.86 -19.29 17.11
C ASP A 145 -4.66 -18.73 16.38
N LEU A 146 -3.45 -19.20 16.71
CA LEU A 146 -2.24 -18.79 16.02
C LEU A 146 -2.26 -19.22 14.54
N ASP A 147 -2.70 -20.44 14.26
CA ASP A 147 -2.86 -20.95 12.89
C ASP A 147 -3.87 -20.12 12.08
N ARG A 148 -5.03 -19.77 12.67
CA ARG A 148 -6.04 -18.92 12.02
C ARG A 148 -5.55 -17.50 11.81
N LEU A 149 -4.96 -16.89 12.83
CA LEU A 149 -4.46 -15.52 12.79
C LEU A 149 -3.46 -15.35 11.65
N ILE A 150 -2.51 -16.27 11.57
CA ILE A 150 -1.49 -16.28 10.54
C ILE A 150 -2.11 -16.55 9.16
N LYS A 151 -2.99 -17.56 9.02
CA LYS A 151 -3.62 -17.88 7.73
C LYS A 151 -4.47 -16.73 7.19
N SER A 152 -5.25 -16.10 8.05
CA SER A 152 -6.05 -14.93 7.69
C SER A 152 -5.15 -13.76 7.34
N ALA A 153 -4.10 -13.46 8.12
CA ALA A 153 -3.16 -12.39 7.78
C ALA A 153 -2.52 -12.60 6.41
N THR A 154 -2.07 -13.83 6.11
CA THR A 154 -1.51 -14.19 4.80
C THR A 154 -2.53 -14.01 3.67
N ASN A 155 -3.75 -14.52 3.86
CA ASN A 155 -4.78 -14.45 2.83
C ASN A 155 -5.25 -13.01 2.59
N ASP A 156 -5.43 -12.25 3.66
CA ASP A 156 -5.87 -10.86 3.59
C ASP A 156 -4.78 -9.99 2.95
N LEU A 157 -3.50 -10.23 3.27
CA LEU A 157 -2.37 -9.55 2.61
C LEU A 157 -2.24 -9.90 1.13
N GLU A 158 -2.36 -11.18 0.77
CA GLU A 158 -2.31 -11.63 -0.62
C GLU A 158 -3.49 -11.09 -1.44
N ASN A 159 -4.66 -10.92 -0.82
CA ASN A 159 -5.85 -10.38 -1.48
C ASN A 159 -6.02 -8.86 -1.35
N TYR A 160 -5.22 -8.18 -0.53
CA TYR A 160 -5.33 -6.74 -0.31
C TYR A 160 -5.16 -5.97 -1.63
N ASP A 161 -4.13 -6.33 -2.41
CA ASP A 161 -3.90 -5.73 -3.72
C ASP A 161 -4.94 -6.20 -4.75
N LYS A 162 -5.45 -7.43 -4.62
CA LYS A 162 -6.44 -7.99 -5.56
C LYS A 162 -7.82 -7.32 -5.45
N GLU A 163 -8.34 -7.12 -4.24
CA GLU A 163 -9.66 -6.49 -4.06
C GLU A 163 -9.62 -5.04 -4.53
N ARG A 164 -8.56 -4.29 -4.20
CA ARG A 164 -8.35 -2.94 -4.75
C ARG A 164 -8.27 -2.93 -6.26
N HIS A 165 -7.52 -3.85 -6.87
CA HIS A 165 -7.44 -3.96 -8.31
C HIS A 165 -8.80 -4.27 -8.97
N GLU A 166 -9.67 -5.05 -8.32
CA GLU A 166 -11.05 -5.26 -8.76
C GLU A 166 -11.94 -4.00 -8.62
N GLU A 167 -11.74 -3.21 -7.57
CA GLU A 167 -12.41 -1.91 -7.40
C GLU A 167 -11.95 -0.91 -8.46
N PHE A 168 -10.66 -0.79 -8.73
CA PHE A 168 -10.12 0.06 -9.79
C PHE A 168 -10.66 -0.33 -11.17
N LYS A 169 -10.75 -1.64 -11.46
CA LYS A 169 -11.42 -2.12 -12.69
C LYS A 169 -12.87 -1.65 -12.80
N LYS A 170 -13.63 -1.67 -11.70
CA LYS A 170 -15.02 -1.17 -11.69
C LYS A 170 -15.07 0.34 -11.88
N TYR A 171 -14.12 1.06 -11.30
CA TYR A 171 -13.96 2.51 -11.47
C TYR A 171 -13.73 2.87 -12.94
N GLU A 172 -12.70 2.30 -13.57
CA GLU A 172 -12.37 2.52 -14.98
C GLU A 172 -13.53 2.16 -15.93
N MET A 173 -14.22 1.03 -15.68
CA MET A 173 -15.39 0.66 -16.46
C MET A 173 -16.55 1.66 -16.33
N THR A 174 -16.78 2.20 -15.13
CA THR A 174 -17.82 3.21 -14.88
C THR A 174 -17.45 4.53 -15.56
N LYS A 175 -16.20 4.99 -15.40
CA LYS A 175 -15.67 6.22 -16.02
C LYS A 175 -15.75 6.17 -17.55
N ASP A 176 -15.34 5.06 -18.17
CA ASP A 176 -15.47 4.85 -19.62
C ASP A 176 -16.95 4.77 -20.06
N HIS A 177 -17.82 4.14 -19.26
CA HIS A 177 -19.25 4.12 -19.55
C HIS A 177 -19.86 5.52 -19.55
N GLU A 178 -19.60 6.32 -18.52
CA GLU A 178 -20.06 7.71 -18.40
C GLU A 178 -19.52 8.58 -19.54
N ARG A 179 -18.24 8.43 -19.88
CA ARG A 179 -17.62 9.10 -21.03
C ARG A 179 -18.36 8.76 -22.33
N ARG A 180 -18.68 7.49 -22.57
CA ARG A 180 -19.42 7.05 -23.77
C ARG A 180 -20.84 7.61 -23.80
N GLU A 181 -21.53 7.66 -22.67
CA GLU A 181 -22.86 8.25 -22.58
C GLU A 181 -22.82 9.76 -22.79
N HIS A 182 -21.81 10.46 -22.26
CA HIS A 182 -21.56 11.88 -22.53
C HIS A 182 -21.29 12.16 -24.01
N LEU A 183 -20.44 11.36 -24.65
CA LEU A 183 -20.13 11.47 -26.08
C LEU A 183 -21.36 11.17 -26.96
N LYS A 184 -22.14 10.15 -26.61
CA LYS A 184 -23.43 9.88 -27.28
C LYS A 184 -24.38 11.05 -27.12
N THR A 185 -24.52 11.60 -25.93
CA THR A 185 -25.37 12.77 -25.65
C THR A 185 -24.94 13.99 -26.44
N ARG A 186 -23.62 14.26 -26.53
CA ARG A 186 -23.05 15.33 -27.37
C ARG A 186 -23.35 15.09 -28.84
N ARG A 187 -23.08 13.88 -29.35
CA ARG A 187 -23.33 13.50 -30.75
C ARG A 187 -24.81 13.65 -31.11
N TRP A 188 -25.72 13.18 -30.26
CA TRP A 188 -27.17 13.37 -30.43
C TRP A 188 -27.55 14.85 -30.51
N ARG A 189 -26.95 15.70 -29.66
CA ARG A 189 -27.19 17.15 -29.66
C ARG A 189 -26.63 17.84 -30.92
N GLU A 190 -25.46 17.41 -31.40
CA GLU A 190 -24.82 17.90 -32.63
C GLU A 190 -25.60 17.47 -33.89
N GLU A 191 -26.16 16.25 -33.88
CA GLU A 191 -26.98 15.70 -34.98
C GLU A 191 -28.37 16.36 -35.07
N GLU A 192 -29.02 16.68 -33.93
CA GLU A 192 -30.29 17.42 -33.93
C GLU A 192 -30.12 18.95 -34.11
N GLY A 193 -28.96 19.52 -33.75
CA GLY A 193 -28.74 20.97 -33.70
C GLY A 193 -28.36 21.66 -35.01
N GLY A 194 -27.94 20.93 -36.05
CA GLY A 194 -27.43 21.50 -37.30
C GLY A 194 -26.04 22.15 -37.15
N ARG A 195 -25.06 21.59 -37.86
CA ARG A 195 -23.61 21.94 -37.85
C ARG A 195 -23.25 23.38 -37.48
N THR A 196 -22.38 23.53 -36.47
CA THR A 196 -21.17 24.38 -36.34
C THR A 196 -20.78 24.27 -34.86
N LEU A 197 -19.70 23.58 -34.46
CA LEU A 197 -18.30 23.97 -34.60
C LEU A 197 -17.42 22.72 -34.77
N ARG A 198 -16.61 22.71 -35.83
CA ARG A 198 -15.40 21.90 -35.89
C ARG A 198 -14.27 22.86 -35.50
N GLY A 199 -13.78 22.72 -34.28
CA GLY A 199 -12.73 23.57 -33.74
C GLY A 199 -12.58 23.27 -32.26
N ASP A 200 -11.43 22.69 -31.93
CA ASP A 200 -10.79 22.75 -30.62
C ASP A 200 -11.47 21.96 -29.50
N GLU A 201 -11.29 20.62 -29.48
CA GLU A 201 -11.44 19.80 -28.26
C GLU A 201 -10.97 18.34 -28.49
N GLU A 202 -9.93 18.12 -29.31
CA GLU A 202 -9.23 16.82 -29.39
C GLU A 202 -8.21 16.63 -28.23
N GLU A 203 -8.28 17.45 -27.17
CA GLU A 203 -7.27 17.50 -26.11
C GLU A 203 -7.65 16.86 -24.76
N THR A 204 -8.87 16.39 -24.54
CA THR A 204 -9.30 15.94 -23.18
C THR A 204 -9.21 14.44 -22.91
N CYS A 205 -8.57 13.69 -23.79
CA CYS A 205 -8.16 12.31 -23.48
C CYS A 205 -6.77 12.12 -24.05
N ARG A 206 -5.75 12.60 -23.35
CA ARG A 206 -4.45 11.94 -23.48
C ARG A 206 -4.74 10.48 -23.10
N PRO A 207 -4.50 9.49 -23.98
CA PRO A 207 -4.29 8.14 -23.49
C PRO A 207 -3.25 8.31 -22.38
N SER A 208 -3.43 7.69 -21.21
CA SER A 208 -2.38 7.62 -20.20
C SER A 208 -1.14 7.15 -20.96
N GLN A 209 -0.27 8.10 -21.31
CA GLN A 209 0.99 7.83 -21.95
C GLN A 209 1.92 7.45 -20.81
N SER A 210 1.52 6.45 -20.04
CA SER A 210 2.46 5.50 -19.50
C SER A 210 3.04 4.79 -20.72
N GLN A 211 3.92 5.50 -21.44
CA GLN A 211 4.94 4.78 -22.16
C GLN A 211 5.51 3.81 -21.14
N PRO A 212 5.57 2.51 -21.44
CA PRO A 212 6.31 1.62 -20.60
C PRO A 212 7.77 2.03 -20.78
N SER A 213 8.21 3.03 -20.04
CA SER A 213 9.63 3.26 -19.84
C SER A 213 10.10 2.08 -19.00
N SER A 214 11.22 1.48 -19.41
CA SER A 214 11.87 0.48 -18.57
C SER A 214 12.13 1.10 -17.20
N ASN A 215 11.99 0.34 -16.12
CA ASN A 215 12.31 0.79 -14.76
C ASN A 215 13.73 1.40 -14.70
N GLN A 216 14.65 0.93 -15.55
CA GLN A 216 16.00 1.46 -15.67
C GLN A 216 16.05 2.92 -16.16
N ASN A 217 15.18 3.29 -17.11
CA ASN A 217 15.14 4.65 -17.64
C ASN A 217 14.53 5.61 -16.60
N GLN A 218 13.53 5.15 -15.85
CA GLN A 218 12.97 5.90 -14.74
C GLN A 218 14.00 6.13 -13.62
N PHE A 219 14.78 5.11 -13.24
CA PHE A 219 15.82 5.28 -12.23
C PHE A 219 16.98 6.17 -12.70
N LYS A 220 17.37 6.10 -13.97
CA LYS A 220 18.38 7.01 -14.55
C LYS A 220 17.92 8.46 -14.56
N GLU A 221 16.64 8.71 -14.84
CA GLU A 221 16.07 10.06 -14.79
C GLU A 221 16.11 10.61 -13.36
N VAL A 222 15.72 9.83 -12.35
CA VAL A 222 15.83 10.23 -10.95
C VAL A 222 17.29 10.48 -10.55
N TRP A 223 18.22 9.66 -11.02
CA TRP A 223 19.66 9.82 -10.79
C TRP A 223 20.22 11.11 -11.40
N GLU A 224 19.75 11.51 -12.58
CA GLU A 224 20.16 12.78 -13.21
C GLU A 224 19.52 13.99 -12.54
N GLU A 225 18.21 13.95 -12.31
CA GLU A 225 17.43 15.11 -11.90
C GLU A 225 17.43 15.35 -10.39
N ALA A 226 17.25 14.29 -9.59
CA ALA A 226 17.17 14.38 -8.14
C ALA A 226 18.56 14.34 -7.49
N ASP A 227 19.44 13.46 -7.98
CA ASP A 227 20.78 13.28 -7.40
C ASP A 227 21.85 14.14 -8.08
N GLY A 228 21.58 14.65 -9.29
CA GLY A 228 22.53 15.49 -10.04
C GLY A 228 23.77 14.73 -10.50
N LEU A 229 23.64 13.42 -10.73
CA LEU A 229 24.72 12.52 -11.13
C LEU A 229 24.65 12.21 -12.64
N ASP A 230 25.77 11.80 -13.22
CA ASP A 230 25.86 11.53 -14.67
C ASP A 230 25.07 10.25 -15.02
N PRO A 231 24.12 10.29 -15.99
CA PRO A 231 23.39 9.11 -16.46
C PRO A 231 24.27 7.95 -16.93
N GLU A 232 25.47 8.24 -17.45
CA GLU A 232 26.40 7.22 -17.96
C GLU A 232 27.12 6.46 -16.83
N ASP A 233 27.20 7.06 -15.64
CA ASP A 233 27.77 6.46 -14.42
C ASP A 233 26.69 5.81 -13.54
N PHE A 234 25.50 5.57 -14.10
CA PHE A 234 24.39 4.96 -13.36
C PHE A 234 24.78 3.57 -12.82
N ASP A 235 24.87 3.49 -11.49
CA ASP A 235 25.10 2.26 -10.75
C ASP A 235 23.90 1.99 -9.84
N THR A 236 23.17 0.92 -10.12
CA THR A 236 21.96 0.54 -9.39
C THR A 236 22.22 0.47 -7.89
N LYS A 237 23.37 -0.09 -7.50
CA LYS A 237 23.77 -0.26 -6.09
C LYS A 237 23.97 1.06 -5.38
N THR A 238 24.51 2.06 -6.07
CA THR A 238 24.69 3.40 -5.52
C THR A 238 23.37 4.15 -5.48
N PHE A 239 22.52 3.98 -6.50
CA PHE A 239 21.17 4.54 -6.54
C PHE A 239 20.33 4.10 -5.34
N PHE A 240 20.26 2.79 -5.06
CA PHE A 240 19.51 2.27 -3.92
C PHE A 240 20.07 2.73 -2.58
N LYS A 241 21.39 2.80 -2.42
CA LYS A 241 22.01 3.32 -1.19
C LYS A 241 21.75 4.80 -0.96
N LEU A 242 21.56 5.57 -2.02
CA LEU A 242 21.30 7.00 -1.94
C LEU A 242 19.86 7.28 -1.53
N HIS A 243 18.94 6.37 -1.87
CA HIS A 243 17.51 6.47 -1.60
C HIS A 243 17.04 5.70 -0.35
N ASP A 244 17.91 4.88 0.24
CA ASP A 244 17.74 4.26 1.56
C ASP A 244 17.61 5.36 2.62
N SER A 245 16.37 5.64 3.02
CA SER A 245 16.00 6.77 3.87
C SER A 245 16.24 6.47 5.35
N ASN A 246 16.14 5.20 5.76
CA ASN A 246 16.31 4.77 7.14
C ASN A 246 17.72 4.18 7.42
N GLY A 247 18.51 3.95 6.38
CA GLY A 247 19.88 3.45 6.44
C GLY A 247 20.00 1.98 6.83
N ASP A 248 18.93 1.19 6.67
CA ASP A 248 18.90 -0.22 7.06
C ASP A 248 19.52 -1.16 6.01
N GLY A 249 19.89 -0.61 4.85
CA GLY A 249 20.52 -1.32 3.74
C GLY A 249 19.55 -2.15 2.90
N PHE A 250 18.25 -2.05 3.17
CA PHE A 250 17.18 -2.58 2.34
C PHE A 250 16.45 -1.42 1.67
N PHE A 251 15.73 -1.75 0.59
CA PHE A 251 14.88 -0.78 -0.09
C PHE A 251 13.45 -1.31 0.00
N ASP A 252 12.62 -0.66 0.82
CA ASP A 252 11.27 -1.15 1.13
C ASP A 252 10.17 -0.54 0.23
N GLU A 253 8.94 -1.03 0.38
CA GLU A 253 7.80 -0.57 -0.43
C GLU A 253 7.54 0.93 -0.28
N GLN A 254 7.79 1.49 0.90
CA GLN A 254 7.51 2.90 1.19
C GLN A 254 8.56 3.80 0.55
N GLU A 255 9.81 3.36 0.54
CA GLU A 255 10.90 4.04 -0.16
C GLU A 255 10.71 4.00 -1.68
N LEU A 256 10.23 2.87 -2.22
CA LEU A 256 9.83 2.75 -3.63
C LEU A 256 8.65 3.66 -3.97
N GLU A 257 7.56 3.62 -3.20
CA GLU A 257 6.39 4.49 -3.43
C GLU A 257 6.75 5.97 -3.34
N ALA A 258 7.65 6.36 -2.43
CA ALA A 258 8.12 7.74 -2.31
C ALA A 258 8.89 8.20 -3.56
N LEU A 259 9.66 7.30 -4.18
CA LEU A 259 10.35 7.55 -5.44
C LEU A 259 9.35 7.76 -6.58
N PHE A 260 8.37 6.85 -6.72
CA PHE A 260 7.34 6.93 -7.76
C PHE A 260 6.41 8.13 -7.58
N THR A 261 6.13 8.53 -6.35
CA THR A 261 5.31 9.71 -6.08
C THR A 261 5.92 10.96 -6.73
N LYS A 262 7.24 11.15 -6.62
CA LYS A 262 7.93 12.29 -7.27
C LYS A 262 7.84 12.25 -8.78
N GLU A 263 7.86 11.05 -9.36
CA GLU A 263 7.75 10.87 -10.81
C GLU A 263 6.33 11.19 -11.30
N LEU A 264 5.32 10.70 -10.59
CA LEU A 264 3.92 10.93 -10.92
C LEU A 264 3.48 12.39 -10.70
N GLU A 265 4.08 13.10 -9.74
CA GLU A 265 3.87 14.56 -9.55
C GLU A 265 4.29 15.40 -10.77
N LYS A 266 5.10 14.86 -11.69
CA LYS A 266 5.41 15.52 -12.98
C LYS A 266 4.26 15.43 -13.98
N ILE A 267 3.40 14.42 -13.84
CA ILE A 267 2.34 14.07 -14.80
C ILE A 267 0.96 14.52 -14.31
N TYR A 268 0.71 14.39 -13.00
CA TYR A 268 -0.57 14.69 -12.36
C TYR A 268 -0.45 15.91 -11.44
N ASP A 269 -1.34 16.90 -11.61
CA ASP A 269 -1.46 18.06 -10.73
C ASP A 269 -2.72 17.95 -9.84
N PRO A 270 -2.60 17.83 -8.50
CA PRO A 270 -3.75 17.77 -7.59
C PRO A 270 -4.67 18.98 -7.63
N THR A 271 -4.21 20.10 -8.19
CA THR A 271 -4.99 21.33 -8.33
C THR A 271 -5.77 21.41 -9.64
N ASN A 272 -5.51 20.50 -10.58
CA ASN A 272 -6.19 20.40 -11.86
C ASN A 272 -7.41 19.47 -11.73
N GLU A 273 -8.61 19.97 -12.01
CA GLU A 273 -9.85 19.16 -11.96
C GLU A 273 -9.92 18.08 -13.04
N GLU A 274 -9.10 18.17 -14.10
CA GLU A 274 -9.04 17.16 -15.17
C GLU A 274 -8.15 15.96 -14.80
N ASP A 275 -7.26 16.12 -13.82
CA ASP A 275 -6.33 15.08 -13.42
C ASP A 275 -6.96 14.17 -12.37
N ASP A 276 -6.92 12.87 -12.67
CA ASP A 276 -7.53 11.85 -11.83
C ASP A 276 -6.53 11.35 -10.79
N MET A 277 -6.64 11.88 -9.56
CA MET A 277 -5.78 11.48 -8.46
C MET A 277 -5.93 9.99 -8.06
N VAL A 278 -7.05 9.34 -8.42
CA VAL A 278 -7.23 7.90 -8.20
C VAL A 278 -6.42 7.11 -9.23
N GLU A 279 -6.36 7.58 -10.47
CA GLU A 279 -5.54 7.00 -11.53
C GLU A 279 -4.05 7.10 -11.19
N MET A 280 -3.61 8.26 -10.67
CA MET A 280 -2.24 8.45 -10.19
C MET A 280 -1.86 7.45 -9.09
N GLU A 281 -2.71 7.27 -8.09
CA GLU A 281 -2.45 6.34 -6.97
C GLU A 281 -2.37 4.89 -7.47
N GLU A 282 -3.24 4.47 -8.39
CA GLU A 282 -3.17 3.14 -8.97
C GLU A 282 -1.90 2.97 -9.82
N GLU A 283 -1.48 3.99 -10.58
CA GLU A 283 -0.24 3.95 -11.34
C GLU A 283 0.98 3.81 -10.42
N ARG A 284 0.97 4.50 -9.27
CA ARG A 284 1.99 4.37 -8.22
C ARG A 284 2.09 2.94 -7.71
N LEU A 285 0.94 2.34 -7.40
CA LEU A 285 0.86 0.97 -6.89
C LEU A 285 1.26 -0.05 -7.95
N HIS A 286 0.92 0.18 -9.21
CA HIS A 286 1.34 -0.66 -10.32
C HIS A 286 2.86 -0.60 -10.54
N MET A 287 3.47 0.59 -10.48
CA MET A 287 4.93 0.74 -10.50
C MET A 287 5.59 -0.03 -9.35
N ARG A 288 5.03 0.09 -8.13
CA ARG A 288 5.47 -0.67 -6.96
C ARG A 288 5.35 -2.18 -7.16
N GLU A 289 4.18 -2.69 -7.52
CA GLU A 289 3.94 -4.12 -7.74
C GLU A 289 4.89 -4.66 -8.81
N HIS A 290 5.04 -3.92 -9.91
CA HIS A 290 5.93 -4.32 -10.98
C HIS A 290 7.38 -4.43 -10.47
N VAL A 291 7.95 -3.38 -9.87
CA VAL A 291 9.34 -3.43 -9.36
C VAL A 291 9.51 -4.48 -8.26
N MET A 292 8.56 -4.58 -7.32
CA MET A 292 8.62 -5.57 -6.24
C MET A 292 8.52 -7.00 -6.78
N SER A 293 7.71 -7.26 -7.81
CA SER A 293 7.60 -8.59 -8.41
C SER A 293 8.91 -9.02 -9.09
N GLU A 294 9.59 -8.10 -9.77
CA GLU A 294 10.90 -8.32 -10.41
C GLU A 294 12.00 -8.56 -9.36
N VAL A 295 11.98 -7.79 -8.28
CA VAL A 295 12.90 -7.95 -7.14
C VAL A 295 12.60 -9.23 -6.37
N TYR A 296 11.33 -9.62 -6.19
CA TYR A 296 10.94 -10.84 -5.48
C TYR A 296 11.26 -12.12 -6.28
N LEU A 297 11.15 -12.07 -7.61
CA LEU A 297 11.68 -13.09 -8.52
C LEU A 297 13.20 -13.27 -8.32
N CYS A 298 13.93 -12.19 -8.03
CA CYS A 298 15.34 -12.26 -7.63
C CYS A 298 15.50 -12.78 -6.19
N GLN A 299 14.62 -12.40 -5.25
CA GLN A 299 14.70 -12.74 -3.83
C GLN A 299 14.41 -14.21 -3.51
N GLN A 300 13.76 -14.97 -4.42
CA GLN A 300 13.70 -16.43 -4.33
C GLN A 300 15.10 -17.09 -4.43
N PHE A 301 16.13 -16.32 -4.80
CA PHE A 301 17.56 -16.58 -4.62
C PHE A 301 18.10 -15.65 -3.51
N LEU A 302 17.95 -16.05 -2.24
CA LEU A 302 18.34 -15.25 -1.08
C LEU A 302 19.85 -14.97 -1.00
N THR A 303 20.27 -13.78 -1.43
CA THR A 303 21.17 -12.78 -0.80
C THR A 303 21.15 -11.53 -1.68
N VAL A 304 21.38 -10.30 -1.18
CA VAL A 304 21.72 -9.17 -2.09
C VAL A 304 23.23 -9.22 -2.30
N GLY A 305 23.68 -10.21 -3.06
CA GLY A 305 25.05 -10.34 -3.53
C GLY A 305 25.23 -9.62 -4.87
N GLU A 306 26.48 -9.39 -5.25
CA GLU A 306 26.84 -8.79 -6.55
C GLU A 306 26.32 -9.60 -7.75
N GLU A 307 25.98 -10.88 -7.54
CA GLU A 307 25.43 -11.73 -8.59
C GLU A 307 23.93 -11.53 -8.80
N GLU A 308 23.15 -11.30 -7.74
CA GLU A 308 21.71 -11.01 -7.88
C GLU A 308 21.48 -9.63 -8.49
N MET A 309 22.29 -8.62 -8.11
CA MET A 309 22.22 -7.29 -8.70
C MET A 309 22.49 -7.30 -10.21
N ARG A 310 23.49 -8.09 -10.63
CA ARG A 310 23.83 -8.26 -12.04
C ARG A 310 22.68 -8.90 -12.83
N LYS A 311 21.98 -9.87 -12.24
CA LYS A 311 20.79 -10.48 -12.86
C LYS A 311 19.64 -9.49 -12.98
N PHE A 312 19.46 -8.64 -11.97
CA PHE A 312 18.47 -7.57 -12.03
C PHE A 312 18.79 -6.57 -13.15
N GLU A 313 20.06 -6.14 -13.27
CA GLU A 313 20.52 -5.29 -14.39
C GLU A 313 20.33 -5.96 -15.76
N GLU A 314 20.68 -7.24 -15.90
CA GLU A 314 20.42 -8.01 -17.13
C GLU A 314 18.93 -8.08 -17.45
N HIS A 315 18.08 -8.30 -16.43
CA HIS A 315 16.62 -8.33 -16.61
C HIS A 315 16.08 -6.98 -17.08
N LEU A 316 16.53 -5.88 -16.48
CA LEU A 316 16.15 -4.52 -16.86
C LEU A 316 16.49 -4.21 -18.33
N THR A 317 17.69 -4.62 -18.78
CA THR A 317 18.09 -4.43 -20.17
C THR A 317 17.24 -5.26 -21.14
N GLN A 318 16.93 -6.51 -20.80
CA GLN A 318 16.07 -7.35 -21.64
C GLN A 318 14.66 -6.80 -21.74
N GLN A 319 14.12 -6.29 -20.63
CA GLN A 319 12.82 -5.66 -20.59
C GLN A 319 12.78 -4.40 -21.46
N GLU A 320 13.81 -3.57 -21.42
CA GLU A 320 13.91 -2.38 -22.28
C GLU A 320 13.88 -2.75 -23.76
N GLU A 321 14.59 -3.81 -24.17
CA GLU A 321 14.54 -4.32 -25.55
C GLU A 321 13.13 -4.78 -25.95
N ASP A 322 12.45 -5.53 -25.09
CA ASP A 322 11.09 -6.03 -25.34
C ASP A 322 10.07 -4.89 -25.46
N LEU A 323 10.19 -3.87 -24.60
CA LEU A 323 9.35 -2.69 -24.64
C LEU A 323 9.58 -1.86 -25.91
N ASN A 324 10.84 -1.68 -26.30
CA ASN A 324 11.19 -1.00 -27.56
C ASN A 324 10.61 -1.74 -28.78
N GLN A 325 10.67 -3.06 -28.78
CA GLN A 325 10.08 -3.87 -29.85
C GLN A 325 8.56 -3.71 -29.90
N LYS A 326 7.88 -3.78 -28.73
CA LYS A 326 6.43 -3.60 -28.61
C LYS A 326 5.99 -2.19 -29.03
N ALA A 327 6.73 -1.15 -28.66
CA ALA A 327 6.47 0.22 -29.09
C ALA A 327 6.57 0.37 -30.62
N SER A 328 7.60 -0.22 -31.24
CA SER A 328 7.73 -0.25 -32.70
C SER A 328 6.53 -0.94 -33.38
N ASP A 329 6.04 -2.04 -32.80
CA ASP A 329 4.92 -2.78 -33.38
C ASP A 329 3.57 -2.08 -33.20
N LEU A 330 3.35 -1.42 -32.05
CA LEU A 330 2.20 -0.54 -31.84
C LEU A 330 2.21 0.65 -32.80
N GLN A 331 3.37 1.24 -33.07
CA GLN A 331 3.49 2.31 -34.06
C GLN A 331 3.06 1.85 -35.45
N LYS A 332 3.48 0.66 -35.88
CA LYS A 332 3.02 0.08 -37.16
C LYS A 332 1.50 -0.14 -37.18
N GLN A 333 0.91 -0.60 -36.07
CA GLN A 333 -0.54 -0.77 -35.97
C GLN A 333 -1.27 0.57 -36.05
N ARG A 334 -0.77 1.61 -35.38
CA ARG A 334 -1.31 2.98 -35.45
C ARG A 334 -1.30 3.50 -36.89
N ASP A 335 -0.17 3.39 -37.58
CA ASP A 335 -0.03 3.85 -38.97
C ASP A 335 -0.98 3.10 -39.92
N GLU A 336 -1.22 1.81 -39.68
CA GLU A 336 -2.17 1.02 -40.47
C GLU A 336 -3.62 1.43 -40.21
N LEU A 337 -4.01 1.64 -38.96
CA LEU A 337 -5.34 2.15 -38.60
C LEU A 337 -5.59 3.54 -39.20
N GLU A 338 -4.57 4.41 -39.19
CA GLU A 338 -4.64 5.74 -39.79
C GLU A 338 -4.91 5.65 -41.30
N ARG A 339 -4.22 4.76 -42.03
CA ARG A 339 -4.51 4.48 -43.45
C ARG A 339 -5.92 3.95 -43.68
N GLN A 340 -6.40 3.06 -42.83
CA GLN A 340 -7.77 2.54 -42.93
C GLN A 340 -8.80 3.65 -42.70
N GLN A 341 -8.56 4.54 -41.75
CA GLN A 341 -9.43 5.68 -41.47
C GLN A 341 -9.47 6.66 -42.66
N GLU A 342 -8.34 6.93 -43.31
CA GLU A 342 -8.28 7.74 -44.54
C GLU A 342 -9.07 7.13 -45.70
N GLN A 343 -8.98 5.81 -45.91
CA GLN A 343 -9.78 5.10 -46.91
C GLN A 343 -11.27 5.20 -46.62
N LEU A 344 -11.67 5.00 -45.36
CA LEU A 344 -13.07 5.08 -44.92
C LEU A 344 -13.64 6.49 -45.12
N ASN A 345 -12.85 7.51 -44.78
CA ASN A 345 -13.21 8.91 -45.00
C ASN A 345 -13.38 9.21 -46.50
N SER A 346 -12.50 8.71 -47.35
CA SER A 346 -12.58 8.87 -48.81
C SER A 346 -13.84 8.23 -49.38
N GLN A 347 -14.14 6.98 -49.00
CA GLN A 347 -15.38 6.29 -49.41
C GLN A 347 -16.64 7.03 -48.94
N LYS A 348 -16.62 7.61 -47.74
CA LYS A 348 -17.75 8.38 -47.20
C LYS A 348 -18.00 9.66 -48.01
N VAL A 349 -16.94 10.34 -48.46
CA VAL A 349 -17.03 11.52 -49.33
C VAL A 349 -17.61 11.14 -50.70
N GLU A 350 -17.13 10.04 -51.30
CA GLU A 350 -17.68 9.54 -52.58
C GLU A 350 -19.17 9.21 -52.47
N LEU A 351 -19.58 8.51 -51.41
CA LEU A 351 -20.99 8.19 -51.16
C LEU A 351 -21.85 9.45 -50.97
N GLN A 352 -21.33 10.48 -50.28
CA GLN A 352 -22.03 11.76 -50.14
C GLN A 352 -22.16 12.50 -51.47
N GLN A 353 -21.14 12.48 -52.32
CA GLN A 353 -21.19 13.09 -53.65
C GLN A 353 -22.24 12.40 -54.53
N VAL A 354 -22.28 11.07 -54.53
CA VAL A 354 -23.30 10.27 -55.24
C VAL A 354 -24.71 10.55 -54.71
N GLN A 355 -24.89 10.70 -53.39
CA GLN A 355 -26.18 11.04 -52.79
C GLN A 355 -26.62 12.49 -53.07
N SER A 356 -25.68 13.43 -53.25
CA SER A 356 -25.97 14.85 -53.49
C SER A 356 -26.32 15.19 -54.95
N GLY A 357 -26.29 14.21 -55.87
CA GLY A 357 -26.83 14.37 -57.22
C GLY A 357 -26.04 15.32 -58.13
N GLN A 358 -24.72 15.43 -57.96
CA GLN A 358 -23.85 16.10 -58.93
C GLN A 358 -23.30 15.07 -59.92
N TRP A 359 -24.00 14.89 -61.04
CA TRP A 359 -23.48 14.27 -62.27
C TRP A 359 -23.60 15.27 -63.42
#